data_AF-A0A945RWF2-F1
#
_entry.id   AF-A0A945RWF2-F1
#
_cell.length_a   1.000
_cell.length_b   1.000
_cell.length_c   1.000
_cell.angle_alpha   90.00
_cell.angle_beta   90.00
_cell.angle_gamma   90.00
#
_symmetry.space_group_name_H-M   'P 1'
#
loop_
_entity.id
_entity.type
_entity.pdbx_description
1 polymer ?
#
loop_
_entity_poly.entity_id
_entity_poly.type
_entity_poly.pdbx_seq_one_letter_code
_entity_poly.pdbx_strand_id
1 'polypeptide(L)'
;MQDCEKCRQLLMGLMDDELTSEESTVVNDHLIRCAACREEYEGLRVSCGKLERVSFVEPTDEVLRELWRSPYSSLARSAGLVLVLGGYAGLIGYGLYEFLTAGREALFVKVAVAAIPLGFGILLVSVIRERLRTYKVDPYKEVQR
;
A
#
# COMPACT_ATOMS: atom_id res chain seq x y z
N MET A 1 40.74 6.06 -34.86
CA MET A 1 40.57 5.48 -33.50
C MET A 1 39.89 6.47 -32.56
N GLN A 2 40.34 7.73 -32.45
CA GLN A 2 39.68 8.74 -31.61
C GLN A 2 38.21 9.05 -32.00
N ASP A 3 37.89 9.07 -33.30
CA ASP A 3 36.51 9.37 -33.76
C ASP A 3 35.49 8.27 -33.41
N CYS A 4 35.92 7.00 -33.37
CA CYS A 4 35.07 5.88 -32.98
C CYS A 4 34.73 5.92 -31.49
N GLU A 5 35.67 6.31 -30.65
CA GLU A 5 35.46 6.41 -29.21
C GLU A 5 34.51 7.56 -28.86
N LYS A 6 34.64 8.70 -29.56
CA LYS A 6 33.69 9.82 -29.46
C LYS A 6 32.30 9.43 -29.95
N CYS A 7 32.21 8.70 -31.07
CA CYS A 7 30.92 8.20 -31.59
C CYS A 7 30.24 7.28 -30.58
N ARG A 8 30.99 6.37 -29.95
CA ARG A 8 30.47 5.41 -28.97
C ARG A 8 29.88 6.06 -27.73
N GLN A 9 30.46 7.18 -27.27
CA GLN A 9 29.91 7.96 -26.16
C GLN A 9 28.56 8.62 -26.49
N LEU A 10 28.32 8.92 -27.78
CA LEU A 10 27.11 9.61 -28.25
C LEU A 10 26.00 8.66 -28.70
N LEU A 11 26.25 7.35 -28.83
CA LEU A 11 25.25 6.38 -29.31
C LEU A 11 23.98 6.31 -28.45
N MET A 12 24.11 6.36 -27.12
CA MET A 12 22.96 6.37 -26.21
C MET A 12 22.15 7.66 -26.38
N GLY A 13 22.81 8.82 -26.40
CA GLY A 13 22.14 10.11 -26.63
C GLY A 13 21.45 10.18 -28.00
N LEU A 14 21.99 9.52 -29.03
CA LEU A 14 21.32 9.39 -30.33
C LEU A 14 20.04 8.55 -30.24
N MET A 15 20.06 7.49 -29.42
CA MET A 15 18.92 6.57 -29.25
C MET A 15 17.78 7.20 -28.43
N ASP A 16 18.14 8.05 -27.45
CA ASP A 16 17.19 8.77 -26.59
C ASP A 16 16.76 10.14 -27.19
N ASP A 17 17.24 10.48 -28.39
CA ASP A 17 16.97 11.73 -29.11
C ASP A 17 17.39 13.01 -28.34
N GLU A 18 18.46 12.90 -27.52
CA GLU A 18 18.99 13.97 -26.67
C GLU A 18 20.17 14.73 -27.30
N LEU A 19 20.67 14.30 -28.47
CA LEU A 19 21.77 14.97 -29.16
C LEU A 19 21.32 16.26 -29.83
N THR A 20 22.21 17.24 -29.88
CA THR A 20 22.01 18.42 -30.73
C THR A 20 22.01 18.03 -32.22
N SER A 21 21.40 18.85 -33.07
CA SER A 21 21.35 18.61 -34.53
C SER A 21 22.73 18.51 -35.17
N GLU A 22 23.73 19.20 -34.63
CA GLU A 22 25.11 19.15 -35.11
C GLU A 22 25.77 17.82 -34.72
N GLU A 23 25.60 17.37 -33.48
CA GLU A 23 26.16 16.12 -32.98
C GLU A 23 25.51 14.89 -33.63
N SER A 24 24.20 14.91 -33.83
CA SER A 24 23.50 13.81 -34.51
C SER A 24 23.96 13.67 -35.95
N THR A 25 24.26 14.76 -36.65
CA THR A 25 24.78 14.73 -38.02
C THR A 25 26.18 14.10 -38.07
N VAL A 26 27.06 14.44 -37.11
CA VAL A 26 28.41 13.88 -37.01
C VAL A 26 28.38 12.37 -36.71
N VAL A 27 27.52 11.95 -35.77
CA VAL A 27 27.35 10.54 -35.41
C VAL A 27 26.77 9.74 -36.58
N ASN A 28 25.76 10.27 -37.28
CA ASN A 28 25.18 9.62 -38.45
C ASN A 28 26.17 9.45 -39.60
N ASP A 29 26.97 10.48 -39.92
CA ASP A 29 28.03 10.37 -40.94
C ASP A 29 29.09 9.34 -40.55
N HIS A 30 29.40 9.22 -39.25
CA HIS A 30 30.31 8.19 -38.74
C HIS A 30 29.73 6.78 -38.86
N LEU A 31 28.44 6.58 -38.54
CA LEU A 31 27.74 5.30 -38.67
C LEU A 31 27.65 4.81 -40.13
N ILE A 32 27.61 5.73 -41.10
CA ILE A 32 27.67 5.39 -42.53
C ILE A 32 29.04 4.80 -42.90
N ARG A 33 30.12 5.32 -42.31
CA ARG A 33 31.50 4.99 -42.69
C ARG A 33 32.14 3.88 -41.86
N CYS A 34 31.65 3.63 -40.64
CA CYS A 34 32.22 2.63 -39.73
C CYS A 34 31.25 1.46 -39.49
N ALA A 35 31.67 0.24 -39.86
CA ALA A 35 30.89 -0.98 -39.63
C ALA A 35 30.82 -1.36 -38.13
N ALA A 36 31.92 -1.16 -37.38
CA ALA A 36 31.99 -1.54 -35.96
C ALA A 36 31.01 -0.73 -35.10
N CYS A 37 30.97 0.60 -35.27
CA CYS A 37 30.04 1.45 -34.53
C CYS A 37 28.57 1.18 -34.91
N ARG A 38 28.31 0.75 -36.14
CA ARG A 38 26.96 0.36 -36.59
C ARG A 38 26.49 -0.92 -35.89
N GLU A 39 27.36 -1.92 -35.76
CA GLU A 39 27.05 -3.15 -35.06
C GLU A 39 26.76 -2.90 -33.57
N GLU A 40 27.54 -2.03 -32.91
CA GLU A 40 27.28 -1.61 -31.54
C GLU A 40 25.91 -0.92 -31.39
N TYR A 41 25.58 0.01 -32.29
CA TYR A 41 24.30 0.72 -32.28
C TYR A 41 23.09 -0.22 -32.46
N GLU A 42 23.16 -1.16 -33.41
CA GLU A 42 22.11 -2.16 -33.60
C GLU A 42 21.97 -3.09 -32.38
N GLY A 43 23.08 -3.48 -31.75
CA GLY A 43 23.06 -4.28 -30.51
C GLY A 43 22.34 -3.59 -29.36
N LEU A 44 22.54 -2.27 -29.20
CA LEU A 44 21.84 -1.45 -28.21
C LEU A 44 20.35 -1.36 -28.53
N ARG A 45 19.97 -1.05 -29.78
CA ARG A 45 18.56 -0.98 -30.20
C ARG A 45 17.78 -2.27 -29.93
N VAL A 46 18.36 -3.42 -30.27
CA VAL A 46 17.71 -4.73 -30.05
C VAL A 46 17.51 -5.00 -28.56
N SER A 47 18.44 -4.58 -27.71
CA SER A 47 18.37 -4.78 -26.26
C SER A 47 17.28 -3.91 -25.63
N CYS A 48 17.23 -2.61 -25.98
CA CYS A 48 16.17 -1.71 -25.50
C CYS A 48 14.78 -2.11 -26.01
N GLY A 49 14.64 -2.53 -27.27
CA GLY A 49 13.35 -2.99 -27.82
C GLY A 49 12.81 -4.29 -27.21
N LYS A 50 13.62 -5.05 -26.46
CA LYS A 50 13.14 -6.17 -25.63
C LYS A 50 12.55 -5.69 -24.31
N LEU A 51 13.09 -4.62 -23.74
CA LEU A 51 12.62 -4.01 -22.49
C LEU A 51 11.30 -3.26 -22.70
N GLU A 52 11.13 -2.58 -23.83
CA GLU A 52 9.90 -1.86 -24.19
C GLU A 52 8.66 -2.78 -24.26
N ARG A 53 8.86 -4.06 -24.62
CA ARG A 53 7.80 -5.08 -24.62
C ARG A 53 7.37 -5.53 -23.22
N VAL A 54 8.13 -5.18 -22.18
CA VAL A 54 7.75 -5.37 -20.78
C VAL A 54 7.11 -4.07 -20.31
N SER A 55 6.01 -3.66 -20.98
CA SER A 55 5.18 -2.58 -20.47
C SER A 55 4.41 -3.11 -19.27
N PHE A 56 4.87 -2.74 -18.07
CA PHE A 56 4.10 -2.93 -16.86
C PHE A 56 2.90 -1.98 -16.92
N VAL A 57 1.73 -2.50 -17.25
CA VAL A 57 0.48 -1.75 -17.12
C VAL A 57 0.15 -1.73 -15.64
N GLU A 58 0.39 -0.58 -15.00
CA GLU A 58 -0.01 -0.39 -13.61
C GLU A 58 -1.54 -0.52 -13.52
N PRO A 59 -2.05 -1.50 -12.75
CA PRO A 59 -3.48 -1.69 -12.63
C PRO A 59 -4.09 -0.47 -11.95
N THR A 60 -5.13 0.10 -12.56
CA THR A 60 -5.88 1.22 -11.97
C THR A 60 -6.38 0.90 -10.56
N ASP A 61 -6.41 1.90 -9.69
CA ASP A 61 -6.83 1.79 -8.28
C ASP A 61 -8.25 1.23 -8.10
N GLU A 62 -9.08 1.29 -9.13
CA GLU A 62 -10.42 0.73 -9.18
C GLU A 62 -10.38 -0.80 -9.16
N VAL A 63 -9.55 -1.40 -10.03
CA VAL A 63 -9.35 -2.85 -10.12
C VAL A 63 -8.70 -3.39 -8.85
N LEU A 64 -7.75 -2.65 -8.29
CA LEU A 64 -7.16 -3.00 -6.99
C LEU A 64 -8.24 -3.02 -5.90
N ARG A 65 -9.04 -1.97 -5.77
CA ARG A 65 -10.12 -1.90 -4.76
C ARG A 65 -11.13 -3.03 -4.87
N GLU A 66 -11.47 -3.44 -6.08
CA GLU A 66 -12.40 -4.54 -6.31
C GLU A 66 -11.82 -5.89 -5.86
N LEU A 67 -10.53 -6.13 -6.10
CA LEU A 67 -9.81 -7.29 -5.61
C LEU A 67 -9.71 -7.30 -4.06
N TRP A 68 -9.40 -6.15 -3.46
CA TRP A 68 -9.31 -5.98 -2.00
C TRP A 68 -10.66 -6.10 -1.28
N ARG A 69 -11.79 -5.96 -1.99
CA ARG A 69 -13.15 -6.19 -1.48
C ARG A 69 -13.54 -7.66 -1.39
N SER A 70 -12.63 -8.59 -1.63
CA SER A 70 -12.92 -10.03 -1.53
C SER A 70 -13.63 -10.36 -0.20
N PRO A 71 -14.90 -10.83 -0.26
CA PRO A 71 -15.77 -10.99 0.91
C PRO A 71 -15.20 -11.99 1.92
N TYR A 72 -14.32 -12.88 1.46
CA TYR A 72 -13.71 -13.95 2.24
C TYR A 72 -12.82 -13.42 3.39
N SER A 73 -12.13 -12.29 3.19
CA SER A 73 -11.26 -11.70 4.23
C SER A 73 -12.04 -10.87 5.27
N SER A 74 -13.15 -10.27 4.87
CA SER A 74 -13.96 -9.41 5.74
C SER A 74 -14.85 -10.21 6.70
N LEU A 75 -15.42 -11.31 6.23
CA LEU A 75 -16.28 -12.19 7.03
C LEU A 75 -15.50 -12.94 8.12
N ALA A 76 -14.32 -13.48 7.79
CA ALA A 76 -13.48 -14.15 8.78
C ALA A 76 -13.03 -13.19 9.89
N ARG A 77 -12.66 -11.95 9.52
CA ARG A 77 -12.25 -10.91 10.48
C ARG A 77 -13.41 -10.43 11.36
N SER A 78 -14.58 -10.17 10.78
CA SER A 78 -15.74 -9.72 11.55
C SER A 78 -16.28 -10.81 12.47
N ALA A 79 -16.35 -12.06 11.99
CA ALA A 79 -16.77 -13.20 12.80
C ALA A 79 -15.81 -13.43 13.98
N GLY A 80 -14.49 -13.39 13.74
CA GLY A 80 -13.49 -13.51 14.81
C GLY A 80 -13.62 -12.41 15.86
N LEU A 81 -13.82 -11.16 15.42
CA LEU A 81 -14.01 -10.03 16.34
C LEU A 81 -15.27 -10.18 17.19
N VAL A 82 -16.39 -10.56 16.58
CA VAL A 82 -17.66 -10.78 17.30
C VAL A 82 -17.50 -11.89 18.34
N LEU A 83 -16.82 -12.98 18.00
CA LEU A 83 -16.63 -14.11 18.91
C LEU A 83 -15.72 -13.75 20.10
N VAL A 84 -14.65 -12.99 19.87
CA VAL A 84 -13.75 -12.50 20.93
C VAL A 84 -14.46 -11.49 21.83
N LEU A 85 -15.12 -10.47 21.25
CA LEU A 85 -15.82 -9.45 22.02
C LEU A 85 -17.00 -10.04 22.80
N GLY A 86 -17.78 -10.92 22.16
CA GLY A 86 -18.90 -11.61 22.80
C GLY A 86 -18.44 -12.53 23.93
N GLY A 87 -17.37 -13.30 23.72
CA GLY A 87 -16.79 -14.16 24.76
C GLY A 87 -16.28 -13.37 25.96
N TYR A 88 -15.56 -12.27 25.72
CA TYR A 88 -15.04 -11.42 26.80
C TYR A 88 -16.17 -10.72 27.58
N ALA A 89 -17.19 -10.22 26.88
CA ALA A 89 -18.38 -9.65 27.51
C ALA A 89 -19.14 -10.68 28.35
N GLY A 90 -19.25 -11.92 27.87
CA GLY A 90 -19.84 -13.03 28.60
C GLY A 90 -19.07 -13.38 29.87
N LEU A 91 -17.73 -13.47 29.79
CA LEU A 91 -16.87 -13.73 30.97
C LEU A 91 -16.98 -12.63 32.03
N ILE A 92 -16.97 -11.36 31.62
CA ILE A 92 -17.18 -10.24 32.54
C ILE A 92 -18.57 -10.30 33.17
N GLY A 93 -19.61 -10.52 32.37
CA GLY A 93 -20.99 -10.59 32.85
C GLY A 93 -21.21 -11.73 33.83
N TYR A 94 -20.71 -12.94 33.50
CA TYR A 94 -20.82 -14.10 34.37
C TYR A 94 -20.01 -13.91 35.66
N GLY A 95 -18.77 -13.41 35.58
CA GLY A 95 -17.95 -13.12 36.76
C GLY A 95 -18.58 -12.08 37.67
N LEU A 96 -19.16 -11.01 37.11
CA LEU A 96 -19.93 -10.03 37.89
C LEU A 96 -21.17 -10.65 38.52
N TYR A 97 -21.91 -11.49 37.80
CA TYR A 97 -23.10 -12.17 38.31
C TYR A 97 -22.76 -13.05 39.52
N GLU A 98 -21.74 -13.90 39.40
CA GLU A 98 -21.26 -14.77 40.47
C GLU A 98 -20.77 -13.94 41.67
N PHE A 99 -20.02 -12.87 41.42
CA PHE A 99 -19.50 -11.99 42.46
C PHE A 99 -20.60 -11.22 43.20
N LEU A 100 -21.66 -10.80 42.49
CA LEU A 100 -22.79 -10.10 43.07
C LEU A 100 -23.68 -11.05 43.90
N THR A 101 -23.89 -12.29 43.43
CA THR A 101 -24.71 -13.30 44.12
C THR A 101 -23.99 -13.97 45.28
N ALA A 102 -22.66 -14.05 45.27
CA ALA A 102 -21.87 -14.48 46.43
C ALA A 102 -22.01 -13.46 47.57
N GLY A 103 -22.85 -13.77 48.57
CA GLY A 103 -23.19 -12.89 49.70
C GLY A 103 -22.08 -12.69 50.75
N ARG A 104 -20.81 -12.90 50.41
CA ARG A 104 -19.70 -13.01 51.38
C ARG A 104 -18.84 -11.76 51.52
N GLU A 105 -18.90 -10.83 50.56
CA GLU A 105 -18.01 -9.66 50.50
C GLU A 105 -18.69 -8.33 50.86
N ALA A 106 -17.90 -7.38 51.36
CA ALA A 106 -18.35 -6.03 51.65
C ALA A 106 -18.86 -5.32 50.39
N LEU A 107 -19.96 -4.59 50.51
CA LEU A 107 -20.61 -3.86 49.40
C LEU A 107 -19.62 -2.95 48.64
N PHE A 108 -18.64 -2.37 49.32
CA PHE A 108 -17.61 -1.53 48.71
C PHE A 108 -16.79 -2.25 47.64
N VAL A 109 -16.39 -3.51 47.88
CA VAL A 109 -15.59 -4.29 46.93
C VAL A 109 -16.41 -4.61 45.68
N LYS A 110 -17.70 -4.95 45.85
CA LYS A 110 -18.65 -5.15 44.74
C LYS A 110 -18.77 -3.94 43.83
N VAL A 111 -18.91 -2.76 44.42
CA VAL A 111 -19.02 -1.50 43.67
C VAL A 111 -17.70 -1.17 42.96
N ALA A 112 -16.56 -1.32 43.65
CA ALA A 112 -15.25 -1.03 43.07
C ALA A 112 -14.93 -1.95 41.88
N VAL A 113 -15.20 -3.25 42.01
CA VAL A 113 -14.97 -4.24 40.94
C VAL A 113 -15.91 -4.00 39.76
N ALA A 114 -17.19 -3.68 40.00
CA ALA A 114 -18.15 -3.39 38.93
C ALA A 114 -17.85 -2.06 38.19
N ALA A 115 -17.28 -1.07 38.89
CA ALA A 115 -16.95 0.22 38.31
C ALA A 115 -15.87 0.15 37.21
N ILE A 116 -14.93 -0.80 37.31
CA ILE A 116 -13.84 -0.96 36.33
C ILE A 116 -14.36 -1.32 34.93
N PRO A 117 -15.10 -2.43 34.71
CA PRO A 117 -15.62 -2.79 33.40
C PRO A 117 -16.67 -1.79 32.90
N LEU A 118 -17.48 -1.21 33.80
CA LEU A 118 -18.42 -0.15 33.44
C LEU A 118 -17.70 1.10 32.91
N GLY A 119 -16.70 1.59 33.64
CA GLY A 119 -15.90 2.74 33.22
C GLY A 119 -15.16 2.49 31.91
N PHE A 120 -14.56 1.32 31.77
CA PHE A 120 -13.93 0.90 30.51
C PHE A 120 -14.94 0.87 29.35
N GLY A 121 -16.14 0.32 29.57
CA GLY A 121 -17.21 0.29 28.57
C GLY A 121 -17.65 1.70 28.14
N ILE A 122 -17.80 2.63 29.09
CA ILE A 122 -18.16 4.02 28.80
C ILE A 122 -17.09 4.71 27.95
N LEU A 123 -15.81 4.58 28.33
CA LEU A 123 -14.69 5.15 27.57
C LEU A 123 -14.64 4.56 26.15
N LEU A 124 -14.78 3.24 26.04
CA LEU A 124 -14.76 2.54 24.76
C LEU A 124 -15.90 2.99 23.85
N VAL A 125 -17.13 3.11 24.37
CA VAL A 125 -18.28 3.64 23.62
C VAL A 125 -18.07 5.10 23.23
N SER A 126 -17.50 5.93 24.10
CA SER A 126 -17.21 7.33 23.79
C SER A 126 -16.25 7.45 22.62
N VAL A 127 -15.12 6.73 22.68
CA VAL A 127 -14.10 6.71 21.62
C VAL A 127 -14.70 6.18 20.32
N ILE A 128 -15.45 5.06 20.36
CA ILE A 128 -16.09 4.51 19.15
C ILE A 128 -17.06 5.52 18.54
N ARG A 129 -17.90 6.16 19.35
CA ARG A 129 -18.87 7.15 18.87
C ARG A 129 -18.19 8.34 18.23
N GLU A 130 -17.12 8.83 18.84
CA GLU A 130 -16.29 9.90 18.30
C GLU A 130 -15.63 9.47 16.98
N ARG A 131 -15.00 8.30 16.94
CA ARG A 131 -14.36 7.74 15.74
C ARG A 131 -15.35 7.56 14.58
N LEU A 132 -16.56 7.07 14.87
CA LEU A 132 -17.62 6.91 13.87
C LEU A 132 -18.15 8.26 13.36
N ARG A 133 -18.27 9.27 14.23
CA ARG A 133 -18.68 10.61 13.82
C ARG A 133 -17.61 11.27 12.96
N THR A 134 -16.35 11.23 13.39
CA THR A 134 -15.21 11.77 12.64
C THR A 134 -15.08 11.08 11.29
N TYR A 135 -15.19 9.73 11.24
CA TYR A 135 -15.12 8.98 9.98
C TYR A 135 -16.24 9.32 8.98
N LYS A 136 -17.42 9.77 9.45
CA LYS A 136 -18.51 10.21 8.57
C LYS A 136 -18.31 11.63 8.02
N VAL A 137 -17.63 12.49 8.77
CA VAL A 137 -17.49 13.93 8.47
C VAL A 137 -16.13 14.25 7.83
N ASP A 138 -15.19 13.30 7.83
CA ASP A 138 -13.84 13.50 7.30
C ASP A 138 -13.83 13.69 5.76
N PRO A 139 -13.49 14.91 5.27
CA PRO A 139 -13.45 15.20 3.83
C PRO A 139 -12.21 14.61 3.14
N TYR A 140 -11.22 14.11 3.87
CA TYR A 140 -10.00 13.50 3.33
C TYR A 140 -10.11 11.97 3.21
N LYS A 141 -11.30 11.41 3.40
CA LYS A 141 -11.54 9.96 3.33
C LYS A 141 -11.14 9.32 2.00
N GLU A 142 -11.11 10.09 0.92
CA GLU A 142 -10.80 9.63 -0.45
C GLU A 142 -9.42 10.05 -0.94
N VAL A 143 -8.67 10.82 -0.14
CA VAL A 143 -7.32 11.26 -0.51
C VAL A 143 -6.34 10.14 -0.18
N GLN A 144 -5.99 9.34 -1.19
CA GLN A 144 -4.87 8.41 -1.13
C GLN A 144 -3.56 9.20 -1.24
N ARG A 145 -2.60 8.88 -0.38
CA ARG A 145 -1.31 9.58 -0.28
C ARG A 145 -0.20 8.76 -0.90
#